data_AF-W2S8V5-F1
#
_entry.id   AF-W2S8V5-F1
#
_cell.length_a   1.000
_cell.length_b   1.000
_cell.length_c   1.000
_cell.angle_alpha   90.00
_cell.angle_beta   90.00
_cell.angle_gamma   90.00
#
_symmetry.space_group_name_H-M   'P 1'
#
loop_
_entity.id
_entity.type
_entity.pdbx_description
1 polymer ?
#
loop_
_entity_poly.entity_id
_entity_poly.type
_entity_poly.pdbx_seq_one_letter_code
_entity_poly.pdbx_strand_id
1 'polypeptide(L)'
;MGLAGNLKRRLAAKGGEEVHGRDALLDNDDIRPLAIKDRTWTQRTYFTFWFSAVATVATWYGGSAAQSFGLNLWEVLGCQVAGWFLIATIYVLNGRAGAVYHVGFPINCRAAFGVFGGWWPTFNRAVMATVWNGVNGVQGGQCVYAMLHAIFPGIATLPNIMGPGSALDSGGFIGYVIFWIAVCFFLTIPIPKMRVLVYIKLVVYLISAVTMLAWCLTLAGGAGPVVRQPSQVHGSEKAWLMVRFLFLAAGNCATFASNASDFQRYAKKPNDVILGNVLGFPLADLTVCLVGNIVASSSVLVLGELEWNPLTYLDRIQSRDYTPANRAGVFFVAFMFAYSALFSSVFENSIPAGNDYAALFPKYISIKTGMYICQVISVLINPWYLLGSASVFINFLASYQVFLSAITGVLMCNYWVISRGYYKIDDLFTARRDGSYYFTKGWNIRAYIAYVLAIAPNFAGFLGNMGVRMPMGVTRAYYLAYPIGLIVSFVVFWICNLVKRPMIMLSGWHEPKNYFRPEEDPELNARLDGVEPERNDDSSGIAEVIQKNGNKGGNSNIEEKSL
;
A
#
# COMPACT_ATOMS: atom_id res chain seq x y z
N MET A 1 16.59 36.53 -12.24
CA MET A 1 16.29 35.21 -11.64
C MET A 1 15.01 34.66 -12.28
N GLY A 2 15.14 33.75 -13.24
CA GLY A 2 14.06 33.37 -14.15
C GLY A 2 13.05 32.37 -13.57
N LEU A 3 11.94 32.18 -14.30
CA LEU A 3 10.83 31.25 -13.99
C LEU A 3 11.31 29.85 -13.57
N ALA A 4 12.40 29.36 -14.18
CA ALA A 4 13.03 28.08 -13.87
C ALA A 4 13.64 28.03 -12.44
N GLY A 5 14.18 29.14 -11.93
CA GLY A 5 14.70 29.24 -10.57
C GLY A 5 13.58 29.19 -9.53
N ASN A 6 12.46 29.87 -9.79
CA ASN A 6 11.27 29.81 -8.94
C ASN A 6 10.58 28.44 -9.00
N LEU A 7 10.58 27.77 -10.16
CA LEU A 7 10.04 26.42 -10.29
C LEU A 7 10.92 25.40 -9.54
N LYS A 8 12.24 25.49 -9.66
CA LYS A 8 13.20 24.63 -8.94
C LYS A 8 13.08 24.78 -7.42
N ARG A 9 12.91 26.00 -6.92
CA ARG A 9 12.71 26.27 -5.48
C ARG A 9 11.35 25.80 -4.95
N ARG A 10 10.33 25.68 -5.83
CA ARG A 10 9.02 25.10 -5.50
C ARG A 10 9.00 23.56 -5.58
N LEU A 11 9.97 22.95 -6.25
CA LEU A 11 10.07 21.50 -6.47
C LEU A 11 11.12 20.82 -5.57
N ALA A 12 12.08 21.58 -5.04
CA ALA A 12 13.02 21.11 -4.02
C ALA A 12 12.32 20.88 -2.67
N ALA A 13 12.77 19.86 -1.93
CA ALA A 13 12.24 19.58 -0.61
C ALA A 13 12.58 20.72 0.35
N LYS A 14 11.55 21.28 1.01
CA LYS A 14 11.75 22.32 2.03
C LYS A 14 12.47 21.72 3.25
N GLY A 15 13.28 22.54 3.93
CA GLY A 15 14.10 22.13 5.08
C GLY A 15 15.37 21.35 4.73
N GLY A 16 15.44 20.70 3.56
CA GLY A 16 16.64 19.96 3.13
C GLY A 16 17.85 20.85 2.80
N GLU A 17 17.65 22.16 2.61
CA GLU A 17 18.72 23.14 2.35
C GLU A 17 19.54 23.48 3.61
N GLU A 18 18.95 23.30 4.80
CA GLU A 18 19.56 23.62 6.10
C GLU A 18 20.33 22.43 6.71
N VAL A 19 20.16 21.23 6.15
CA VAL A 19 20.83 20.01 6.62
C VAL A 19 22.13 19.79 5.83
N HIS A 20 23.23 19.61 6.55
CA HIS A 20 24.57 19.49 5.97
C HIS A 20 25.17 18.09 6.11
N GLY A 21 26.21 17.80 5.31
CA GLY A 21 26.94 16.54 5.38
C GLY A 21 26.12 15.32 4.94
N ARG A 22 26.31 14.19 5.63
CA ARG A 22 25.61 12.93 5.31
C ARG A 22 24.14 12.92 5.75
N ASP A 23 23.78 13.79 6.67
CA ASP A 23 22.42 13.90 7.22
C ASP A 23 21.46 14.51 6.18
N ALA A 24 21.98 15.25 5.20
CA ALA A 24 21.23 15.74 4.04
C ALA A 24 20.64 14.61 3.17
N LEU A 25 21.11 13.37 3.34
CA LEU A 25 20.56 12.18 2.70
C LEU A 25 19.42 11.53 3.50
N LEU A 26 19.12 12.03 4.69
CA LEU A 26 18.20 11.41 5.64
C LEU A 26 17.07 12.32 6.11
N ASP A 27 17.22 13.64 6.03
CA ASP A 27 16.25 14.59 6.61
C ASP A 27 15.67 15.59 5.59
N ASN A 28 14.36 15.83 5.70
CA ASN A 28 13.62 16.92 5.07
C ASN A 28 12.30 17.14 5.84
N ASP A 29 11.64 18.29 5.63
CA ASP A 29 10.39 18.62 6.34
C ASP A 29 9.23 17.66 6.04
N ASP A 30 9.22 17.07 4.84
CA ASP A 30 8.15 16.20 4.34
C ASP A 30 8.14 14.81 5.02
N ILE A 31 9.26 14.36 5.59
CA ILE A 31 9.42 13.02 6.19
C ILE A 31 9.51 13.00 7.71
N ARG A 32 9.60 14.17 8.36
CA ARG A 32 9.59 14.30 9.83
C ARG A 32 8.26 13.82 10.45
N PRO A 33 8.22 13.47 11.75
CA PRO A 33 6.99 13.09 12.45
C PRO A 33 5.86 14.08 12.20
N LEU A 34 4.60 13.68 12.11
CA LEU A 34 3.51 14.62 11.80
C LEU A 34 3.24 15.62 12.95
N ALA A 35 3.02 16.90 12.60
CA ALA A 35 2.68 17.96 13.56
C ALA A 35 1.29 17.72 14.18
N ILE A 36 1.06 18.19 15.41
CA ILE A 36 -0.21 17.95 16.14
C ILE A 36 -1.42 18.41 15.33
N LYS A 37 -1.34 19.57 14.69
CA LYS A 37 -2.43 20.16 13.87
C LYS A 37 -2.89 19.28 12.71
N ASP A 38 -2.01 18.40 12.22
CA ASP A 38 -2.25 17.54 11.06
C ASP A 38 -2.73 16.13 11.47
N ARG A 39 -2.71 15.80 12.77
CA ARG A 39 -3.19 14.53 13.35
C ARG A 39 -4.72 14.54 13.50
N THR A 40 -5.43 14.52 12.37
CA THR A 40 -6.89 14.73 12.35
C THR A 40 -7.73 13.45 12.29
N TRP A 41 -7.12 12.27 12.16
CA TRP A 41 -7.86 11.04 11.91
C TRP A 41 -8.29 10.38 13.22
N THR A 42 -9.60 10.20 13.36
CA THR A 42 -10.22 9.49 14.49
C THR A 42 -10.63 8.09 14.06
N GLN A 43 -11.10 7.27 15.01
CA GLN A 43 -11.63 5.93 14.73
C GLN A 43 -12.72 5.93 13.65
N ARG A 44 -13.59 6.95 13.63
CA ARG A 44 -14.61 7.12 12.58
C ARG A 44 -14.01 7.43 11.21
N THR A 45 -12.95 8.24 11.19
CA THR A 45 -12.21 8.56 9.96
C THR A 45 -11.58 7.31 9.37
N TYR A 46 -10.91 6.48 10.17
CA TYR A 46 -10.34 5.21 9.69
C TYR A 46 -11.41 4.25 9.18
N PHE A 47 -12.54 4.13 9.87
CA PHE A 47 -13.63 3.27 9.44
C PHE A 47 -14.20 3.71 8.09
N THR A 48 -14.50 5.00 7.92
CA THR A 48 -15.07 5.53 6.66
C THR A 48 -14.05 5.63 5.54
N PHE A 49 -12.76 5.82 5.87
CA PHE A 49 -11.67 5.87 4.91
C PHE A 49 -11.61 4.59 4.07
N TRP A 50 -11.73 3.41 4.68
CA TRP A 50 -11.63 2.16 3.95
C TRP A 50 -12.72 1.98 2.90
N PHE A 51 -13.96 2.38 3.18
CA PHE A 51 -15.02 2.39 2.17
C PHE A 51 -14.66 3.25 0.96
N SER A 52 -13.99 4.39 1.16
CA SER A 52 -13.53 5.22 0.05
C SER A 52 -12.28 4.64 -0.63
N ALA A 53 -11.35 4.05 0.13
CA ALA A 53 -10.08 3.53 -0.37
C ALA A 53 -10.25 2.26 -1.22
N VAL A 54 -11.18 1.36 -0.85
CA VAL A 54 -11.40 0.10 -1.58
C VAL A 54 -12.49 0.21 -2.64
N ALA A 55 -13.20 1.34 -2.69
CA ALA A 55 -14.19 1.69 -3.71
C ALA A 55 -13.53 1.93 -5.09
N THR A 56 -12.94 0.87 -5.64
CA THR A 56 -12.14 0.88 -6.86
C THR A 56 -12.51 -0.30 -7.75
N VAL A 57 -12.22 -0.19 -9.04
CA VAL A 57 -12.39 -1.31 -9.98
C VAL A 57 -11.31 -2.39 -9.75
N ALA A 58 -10.14 -2.02 -9.21
CA ALA A 58 -9.08 -2.97 -8.86
C ALA A 58 -9.53 -3.98 -7.79
N THR A 59 -10.24 -3.53 -6.77
CA THR A 59 -10.82 -4.41 -5.73
C THR A 59 -11.85 -5.37 -6.34
N TRP A 60 -12.59 -4.94 -7.37
CA TRP A 60 -13.47 -5.80 -8.15
C TRP A 60 -12.73 -6.91 -8.91
N TYR A 61 -11.58 -6.60 -9.51
CA TYR A 61 -10.75 -7.59 -10.21
C TYR A 61 -10.27 -8.70 -9.27
N GLY A 62 -9.84 -8.34 -8.05
CA GLY A 62 -9.38 -9.34 -7.07
C GLY A 62 -10.44 -10.40 -6.74
N GLY A 63 -11.73 -10.03 -6.72
CA GLY A 63 -12.86 -10.96 -6.55
C GLY A 63 -13.18 -11.76 -7.78
N SER A 64 -13.48 -11.07 -8.88
CA SER A 64 -13.91 -11.68 -10.14
C SER A 64 -12.84 -12.60 -10.76
N ALA A 65 -11.56 -12.28 -10.63
CA ALA A 65 -10.46 -13.12 -11.13
C ALA A 65 -10.36 -14.48 -10.42
N ALA A 66 -10.88 -14.62 -9.19
CA ALA A 66 -10.90 -15.91 -8.52
C ALA A 66 -11.99 -16.85 -9.09
N GLN A 67 -13.12 -16.29 -9.53
CA GLN A 67 -14.19 -17.06 -10.17
C GLN A 67 -13.75 -17.67 -11.51
N SER A 68 -12.82 -17.02 -12.22
CA SER A 68 -12.32 -17.55 -13.50
C SER A 68 -11.52 -18.86 -13.35
N PHE A 69 -11.19 -19.26 -12.12
CA PHE A 69 -10.57 -20.55 -11.80
C PHE A 69 -11.60 -21.63 -11.42
N GLY A 70 -12.89 -21.35 -11.58
CA GLY A 70 -13.97 -22.33 -11.41
C GLY A 70 -14.55 -22.43 -9.99
N LEU A 71 -14.10 -21.60 -9.04
CA LEU A 71 -14.74 -21.49 -7.73
C LEU A 71 -16.08 -20.76 -7.85
N ASN A 72 -17.07 -21.15 -7.04
CA ASN A 72 -18.33 -20.40 -6.99
C ASN A 72 -18.19 -19.09 -6.20
N LEU A 73 -19.20 -18.23 -6.34
CA LEU A 73 -19.24 -16.91 -5.71
C LEU A 73 -19.02 -16.95 -4.18
N TRP A 74 -19.68 -17.87 -3.47
CA TRP A 74 -19.61 -17.94 -2.00
C TRP A 74 -18.27 -18.47 -1.49
N GLU A 75 -17.66 -19.41 -2.22
CA GLU A 75 -16.32 -19.92 -1.95
C GLU A 75 -15.28 -18.83 -2.10
N VAL A 76 -15.36 -18.06 -3.20
CA VAL A 76 -14.47 -16.91 -3.44
C VAL A 76 -14.62 -15.89 -2.31
N LEU A 77 -15.85 -15.46 -2.00
CA LEU A 77 -16.10 -14.48 -0.95
C LEU A 77 -15.60 -14.96 0.42
N GLY A 78 -15.85 -16.23 0.77
CA GLY A 78 -15.36 -16.80 2.03
C GLY A 78 -13.84 -16.78 2.14
N CYS A 79 -13.13 -17.15 1.08
CA CYS A 79 -11.67 -17.11 1.03
C CYS A 79 -11.14 -15.66 1.17
N GLN A 80 -11.76 -14.72 0.45
CA GLN A 80 -11.34 -13.33 0.47
C GLN A 80 -11.54 -12.66 1.83
N VAL A 81 -12.72 -12.84 2.44
CA VAL A 81 -13.02 -12.32 3.77
C VAL A 81 -12.02 -12.83 4.80
N ALA A 82 -11.71 -14.13 4.78
CA ALA A 82 -10.70 -14.70 5.66
C ALA A 82 -9.32 -14.08 5.44
N GLY A 83 -8.92 -13.88 4.18
CA GLY A 83 -7.68 -13.19 3.81
C GLY A 83 -7.62 -11.74 4.31
N TRP A 84 -8.71 -10.98 4.19
CA TRP A 84 -8.79 -9.60 4.64
C TRP A 84 -8.71 -9.45 6.15
N PHE A 85 -9.37 -10.31 6.92
CA PHE A 85 -9.24 -10.29 8.38
C PHE A 85 -7.81 -10.64 8.83
N LEU A 86 -7.16 -11.57 8.15
CA LEU A 86 -5.77 -11.93 8.41
C LEU A 86 -4.84 -10.74 8.16
N ILE A 87 -4.92 -10.12 6.98
CA ILE A 87 -4.05 -8.99 6.64
C ILE A 87 -4.37 -7.73 7.44
N ALA A 88 -5.64 -7.51 7.82
CA ALA A 88 -6.04 -6.39 8.67
C ALA A 88 -5.34 -6.40 10.03
N THR A 89 -5.14 -7.60 10.60
CA THR A 89 -4.42 -7.76 11.86
C THR A 89 -2.95 -7.37 11.69
N ILE A 90 -2.31 -7.82 10.60
CA ILE A 90 -0.93 -7.47 10.27
C ILE A 90 -0.78 -5.97 10.02
N TYR A 91 -1.74 -5.37 9.32
CA TYR A 91 -1.81 -3.93 9.05
C TYR A 91 -1.80 -3.11 10.34
N VAL A 92 -2.63 -3.47 11.32
CA VAL A 92 -2.68 -2.78 12.62
C VAL A 92 -1.39 -2.96 13.40
N LEU A 93 -0.86 -4.18 13.45
CA LEU A 93 0.38 -4.46 14.19
C LEU A 93 1.59 -3.74 13.58
N ASN A 94 1.77 -3.79 12.26
CA ASN A 94 2.91 -3.17 11.60
C ASN A 94 2.81 -1.64 11.59
N GLY A 95 1.60 -1.10 11.51
CA GLY A 95 1.36 0.35 11.49
C GLY A 95 1.49 1.04 12.84
N ARG A 96 1.52 0.29 13.96
CA ARG A 96 1.54 0.83 15.34
C ARG A 96 2.61 1.90 15.56
N ALA A 97 3.81 1.69 15.04
CA ALA A 97 4.90 2.67 15.10
C ALA A 97 4.51 4.02 14.48
N GLY A 98 3.77 4.00 13.35
CA GLY A 98 3.24 5.20 12.71
C GLY A 98 2.16 5.85 13.57
N ALA A 99 1.25 5.07 14.17
CA ALA A 99 0.20 5.61 15.03
C ALA A 99 0.72 6.30 16.31
N VAL A 100 1.84 5.82 16.86
CA VAL A 100 2.45 6.32 18.10
C VAL A 100 3.40 7.47 17.85
N TYR A 101 4.34 7.29 16.91
CA TYR A 101 5.40 8.25 16.64
C TYR A 101 5.10 9.21 15.50
N HIS A 102 3.97 9.01 14.81
CA HIS A 102 3.55 9.83 13.68
C HIS A 102 4.56 9.88 12.52
N VAL A 103 5.33 8.80 12.36
CA VAL A 103 6.31 8.64 11.28
C VAL A 103 5.76 7.77 10.14
N GLY A 104 6.22 8.03 8.91
CA GLY A 104 5.86 7.24 7.73
C GLY A 104 6.63 5.91 7.63
N PHE A 105 6.25 5.10 6.65
CA PHE A 105 6.87 3.82 6.34
C PHE A 105 8.39 3.88 6.16
N PRO A 106 8.96 4.84 5.40
CA PRO A 106 10.41 4.88 5.18
C PRO A 106 11.21 5.05 6.48
N ILE A 107 10.67 5.81 7.44
CA ILE A 107 11.29 6.02 8.75
C ILE A 107 11.21 4.76 9.62
N ASN A 108 10.08 4.05 9.56
CA ASN A 108 9.95 2.75 10.20
C ASN A 108 10.97 1.73 9.61
N CYS A 109 11.22 1.79 8.30
CA CYS A 109 12.27 0.97 7.67
C CYS A 109 13.67 1.30 8.19
N ARG A 110 13.99 2.57 8.45
CA ARG A 110 15.30 2.96 9.03
C ARG A 110 15.52 2.36 10.42
N ALA A 111 14.46 2.26 11.23
CA ALA A 111 14.55 1.68 12.56
C ALA A 111 14.98 0.20 12.52
N ALA A 112 14.54 -0.57 11.52
CA ALA A 112 14.84 -1.99 11.42
C ALA A 112 16.04 -2.32 10.51
N PHE A 113 16.12 -1.70 9.34
CA PHE A 113 17.15 -1.99 8.33
C PHE A 113 18.38 -1.07 8.43
N GLY A 114 18.32 -0.02 9.26
CA GLY A 114 19.36 1.00 9.41
C GLY A 114 19.11 2.25 8.59
N VAL A 115 19.76 3.35 8.97
CA VAL A 115 19.53 4.67 8.35
C VAL A 115 19.74 4.69 6.84
N PHE A 116 20.72 3.94 6.32
CA PHE A 116 20.93 3.76 4.87
C PHE A 116 20.31 2.46 4.35
N GLY A 117 20.29 1.41 5.18
CA GLY A 117 19.67 0.15 4.81
C GLY A 117 18.15 0.23 4.62
N GLY A 118 17.47 1.24 5.17
CA GLY A 118 16.05 1.50 4.95
C GLY A 118 15.69 1.83 3.50
N TRP A 119 16.66 2.24 2.67
CA TRP A 119 16.41 2.57 1.26
C TRP A 119 15.88 1.39 0.44
N TRP A 120 16.33 0.16 0.70
CA TRP A 120 15.87 -0.99 -0.07
C TRP A 120 14.37 -1.28 0.13
N PRO A 121 13.84 -1.42 1.37
CA PRO A 121 12.41 -1.54 1.60
C PRO A 121 11.59 -0.39 1.01
N THR A 122 12.06 0.86 1.16
CA THR A 122 11.40 2.05 0.62
C THR A 122 11.35 2.02 -0.91
N PHE A 123 12.44 1.63 -1.57
CA PHE A 123 12.49 1.47 -3.02
C PHE A 123 11.52 0.39 -3.51
N ASN A 124 11.53 -0.78 -2.87
CA ASN A 124 10.66 -1.90 -3.24
C ASN A 124 9.20 -1.46 -3.21
N ARG A 125 8.81 -0.76 -2.14
CA ARG A 125 7.47 -0.21 -2.00
C ARG A 125 7.16 0.87 -3.05
N ALA A 126 8.08 1.81 -3.31
CA ALA A 126 7.88 2.89 -4.29
C ALA A 126 7.58 2.33 -5.70
N VAL A 127 8.29 1.27 -6.08
CA VAL A 127 8.05 0.53 -7.33
C VAL A 127 6.61 0.03 -7.37
N MET A 128 6.09 -0.52 -6.28
CA MET A 128 4.71 -1.00 -6.29
C MET A 128 3.65 0.04 -6.33
N ALA A 129 3.82 1.12 -5.57
CA ALA A 129 2.89 2.23 -5.66
C ALA A 129 2.85 2.73 -7.13
N THR A 130 3.99 2.71 -7.82
CA THR A 130 4.09 3.05 -9.25
C THR A 130 3.41 2.01 -10.16
N VAL A 131 3.53 0.70 -9.88
CA VAL A 131 2.83 -0.32 -10.65
C VAL A 131 1.32 -0.26 -10.46
N TRP A 132 0.85 -0.14 -9.21
CA TRP A 132 -0.56 0.02 -8.90
C TRP A 132 -1.16 1.28 -9.50
N ASN A 133 -0.38 2.36 -9.54
CA ASN A 133 -0.76 3.56 -10.25
C ASN A 133 -0.93 3.32 -11.77
N GLY A 134 -0.03 2.54 -12.39
CA GLY A 134 -0.18 2.10 -13.78
C GLY A 134 -1.43 1.24 -14.00
N VAL A 135 -1.70 0.30 -13.11
CA VAL A 135 -2.91 -0.56 -13.11
C VAL A 135 -4.19 0.30 -13.03
N ASN A 136 -4.22 1.32 -12.17
CA ASN A 136 -5.35 2.26 -12.11
C ASN A 136 -5.43 3.14 -13.37
N GLY A 137 -4.29 3.49 -13.97
CA GLY A 137 -4.24 4.18 -15.25
C GLY A 137 -4.92 3.40 -16.38
N VAL A 138 -4.65 2.09 -16.47
CA VAL A 138 -5.29 1.20 -17.46
C VAL A 138 -6.79 1.15 -17.25
N GLN A 139 -7.25 0.99 -16.00
CA GLN A 139 -8.68 0.99 -15.65
C GLN A 139 -9.35 2.31 -16.02
N GLY A 140 -8.77 3.44 -15.60
CA GLY A 140 -9.28 4.75 -15.98
C GLY A 140 -9.31 4.94 -17.50
N GLY A 141 -8.31 4.41 -18.21
CA GLY A 141 -8.27 4.37 -19.66
C GLY A 141 -9.40 3.56 -20.28
N GLN A 142 -9.71 2.38 -19.74
CA GLN A 142 -10.84 1.56 -20.18
C GLN A 142 -12.19 2.26 -19.92
N CYS A 143 -12.32 2.98 -18.80
CA CYS A 143 -13.50 3.82 -18.55
C CYS A 143 -13.64 4.92 -19.61
N VAL A 144 -12.57 5.66 -19.89
CA VAL A 144 -12.59 6.72 -20.91
C VAL A 144 -12.84 6.13 -22.30
N TYR A 145 -12.27 4.97 -22.61
CA TYR A 145 -12.56 4.27 -23.84
C TYR A 145 -14.04 3.90 -23.96
N ALA A 146 -14.66 3.33 -22.93
CA ALA A 146 -16.09 3.01 -22.95
C ALA A 146 -16.95 4.27 -23.15
N MET A 147 -16.58 5.41 -22.54
CA MET A 147 -17.22 6.69 -22.79
C MET A 147 -17.05 7.17 -24.24
N LEU A 148 -15.84 7.06 -24.78
CA LEU A 148 -15.55 7.45 -26.16
C LEU A 148 -16.28 6.54 -27.14
N HIS A 149 -16.33 5.24 -26.90
CA HIS A 149 -17.07 4.28 -27.70
C HIS A 149 -18.55 4.67 -27.68
N ALA A 150 -19.12 4.97 -26.51
CA ALA A 150 -20.52 5.42 -26.42
C ALA A 150 -20.82 6.67 -27.26
N ILE A 151 -19.87 7.60 -27.44
CA ILE A 151 -20.07 8.81 -28.25
C ILE A 151 -19.76 8.53 -29.73
N PHE A 152 -18.62 7.91 -30.00
CA PHE A 152 -18.00 7.74 -31.30
C PHE A 152 -17.78 6.25 -31.59
N PRO A 153 -18.69 5.59 -32.33
CA PRO A 153 -18.57 4.15 -32.64
C PRO A 153 -17.27 3.79 -33.38
N GLY A 154 -16.72 4.73 -34.17
CA GLY A 154 -15.50 4.50 -34.95
C GLY A 154 -14.23 4.27 -34.12
N ILE A 155 -14.25 4.50 -32.80
CA ILE A 155 -13.09 4.20 -31.95
C ILE A 155 -12.85 2.68 -31.82
N ALA A 156 -13.92 1.88 -31.85
CA ALA A 156 -13.86 0.42 -31.76
C ALA A 156 -13.37 -0.25 -33.05
N THR A 157 -13.37 0.48 -34.18
CA THR A 157 -12.93 -0.03 -35.48
C THR A 157 -11.51 0.40 -35.85
N LEU A 158 -10.81 1.09 -34.94
CA LEU A 158 -9.43 1.52 -35.18
C LEU A 158 -8.51 0.30 -35.37
N PRO A 159 -7.61 0.32 -36.38
CA PRO A 159 -6.61 -0.73 -36.55
C PRO A 159 -5.76 -0.86 -35.28
N ASN A 160 -5.71 -2.06 -34.71
CA ASN A 160 -4.99 -2.27 -33.47
C ASN A 160 -3.46 -2.35 -33.71
N ILE A 161 -2.73 -1.37 -33.18
CA ILE A 161 -1.26 -1.32 -33.18
C ILE A 161 -0.63 -1.82 -31.87
N MET A 162 -1.44 -2.17 -30.87
CA MET A 162 -0.94 -2.66 -29.58
C MET A 162 -0.41 -4.09 -29.72
N GLY A 163 0.70 -4.39 -29.03
CA GLY A 163 1.33 -5.71 -29.10
C GLY A 163 0.47 -6.84 -28.50
N PRO A 164 0.74 -8.11 -28.85
CA PRO A 164 -0.01 -9.26 -28.33
C PRO A 164 -0.02 -9.32 -26.80
N GLY A 165 -1.18 -9.65 -26.22
CA GLY A 165 -1.36 -9.77 -24.77
C GLY A 165 -1.64 -8.45 -24.03
N SER A 166 -1.78 -7.34 -24.74
CA SER A 166 -2.24 -6.07 -24.16
C SER A 166 -3.72 -6.14 -23.78
N ALA A 167 -4.07 -5.61 -22.60
CA ALA A 167 -5.47 -5.40 -22.18
C ALA A 167 -6.16 -4.24 -22.93
N LEU A 168 -5.37 -3.42 -23.62
CA LEU A 168 -5.84 -2.27 -24.39
C LEU A 168 -5.58 -2.51 -25.87
N ASP A 169 -6.55 -2.16 -26.70
CA ASP A 169 -6.35 -1.92 -28.12
C ASP A 169 -5.98 -0.45 -28.37
N SER A 170 -5.95 -0.02 -29.63
CA SER A 170 -5.59 1.36 -29.98
C SER A 170 -6.60 2.39 -29.47
N GLY A 171 -7.90 2.06 -29.46
CA GLY A 171 -8.93 2.90 -28.85
C GLY A 171 -8.77 3.00 -27.33
N GLY A 172 -8.50 1.86 -26.68
CA GLY A 172 -8.19 1.76 -25.26
C GLY A 172 -6.96 2.59 -24.87
N PHE A 173 -5.92 2.60 -25.71
CA PHE A 173 -4.72 3.40 -25.47
C PHE A 173 -4.99 4.90 -25.59
N ILE A 174 -5.86 5.34 -26.51
CA ILE A 174 -6.33 6.75 -26.56
C ILE A 174 -7.04 7.11 -25.25
N GLY A 175 -7.93 6.23 -24.76
CA GLY A 175 -8.60 6.39 -23.47
C GLY A 175 -7.60 6.50 -22.31
N TYR A 176 -6.58 5.65 -22.30
CA TYR A 176 -5.49 5.69 -21.32
C TYR A 176 -4.74 7.01 -21.32
N VAL A 177 -4.35 7.53 -22.49
CA VAL A 177 -3.62 8.81 -22.60
C VAL A 177 -4.47 9.96 -22.08
N ILE A 178 -5.76 10.01 -22.43
CA ILE A 178 -6.69 11.05 -21.94
C ILE A 178 -6.82 10.97 -20.41
N PHE A 179 -7.01 9.77 -19.86
CA PHE A 179 -7.08 9.57 -18.43
C PHE A 179 -5.79 9.97 -17.72
N TRP A 180 -4.64 9.59 -18.28
CA TRP A 180 -3.32 9.93 -17.73
C TRP A 180 -3.10 11.45 -17.67
N ILE A 181 -3.45 12.18 -18.75
CA ILE A 181 -3.40 13.65 -18.77
C ILE A 181 -4.30 14.22 -17.67
N ALA A 182 -5.51 13.69 -17.50
CA ALA A 182 -6.43 14.13 -16.45
C ALA A 182 -5.82 13.92 -15.05
N VAL A 183 -5.26 12.74 -14.77
CA VAL A 183 -4.58 12.48 -13.49
C VAL A 183 -3.44 13.49 -13.29
N CYS A 184 -2.56 13.70 -14.27
CA CYS A 184 -1.46 14.66 -14.20
C CYS A 184 -1.93 16.08 -13.86
N PHE A 185 -3.05 16.53 -14.44
CA PHE A 185 -3.63 17.84 -14.11
C PHE A 185 -4.09 17.88 -12.64
N PHE A 186 -4.74 16.83 -12.15
CA PHE A 186 -5.20 16.75 -10.77
C PHE A 186 -4.05 16.72 -9.74
N LEU A 187 -2.86 16.21 -10.10
CA LEU A 187 -1.67 16.28 -9.24
C LEU A 187 -1.19 17.71 -8.95
N THR A 188 -1.68 18.72 -9.70
CA THR A 188 -1.36 20.13 -9.42
C THR A 188 -2.10 20.68 -8.20
N ILE A 189 -3.24 20.09 -7.83
CA ILE A 189 -4.11 20.55 -6.75
C ILE A 189 -3.49 20.19 -5.40
N PRO A 190 -3.44 21.12 -4.42
CA PRO A 190 -2.91 20.82 -3.09
C PRO A 190 -3.74 19.76 -2.34
N ILE A 191 -3.06 18.77 -1.76
CA ILE A 191 -3.64 17.63 -1.01
C ILE A 191 -4.69 18.07 0.05
N PRO A 192 -4.49 19.13 0.86
CA PRO A 192 -5.47 19.52 1.88
C PRO A 192 -6.85 19.90 1.32
N LYS A 193 -6.91 20.41 0.08
CA LYS A 193 -8.16 20.86 -0.56
C LYS A 193 -8.99 19.71 -1.12
N MET A 194 -8.43 18.50 -1.19
CA MET A 194 -9.09 17.36 -1.84
C MET A 194 -9.96 16.52 -0.89
N ARG A 195 -10.05 16.83 0.42
CA ARG A 195 -10.82 16.04 1.39
C ARG A 195 -12.29 15.85 1.00
N VAL A 196 -12.95 16.91 0.54
CA VAL A 196 -14.35 16.85 0.08
C VAL A 196 -14.50 15.96 -1.15
N LEU A 197 -13.51 15.98 -2.04
CA LEU A 197 -13.52 15.18 -3.27
C LEU A 197 -13.49 13.68 -2.98
N VAL A 198 -12.85 13.27 -1.88
CA VAL A 198 -12.80 11.86 -1.42
C VAL A 198 -14.17 11.37 -0.93
N TYR A 199 -14.96 12.22 -0.27
CA TYR A 199 -16.32 11.86 0.12
C TYR A 199 -17.25 11.78 -1.10
N ILE A 200 -17.10 12.72 -2.04
CA ILE A 200 -17.82 12.68 -3.32
C ILE A 200 -17.46 11.41 -4.10
N LYS A 201 -16.18 11.03 -4.14
CA LYS A 201 -15.70 9.77 -4.75
C LYS A 201 -16.48 8.57 -4.25
N LEU A 202 -16.63 8.43 -2.94
CA LEU A 202 -17.36 7.30 -2.35
C LEU A 202 -18.82 7.26 -2.82
N VAL A 203 -19.53 8.40 -2.80
CA VAL A 203 -20.92 8.47 -3.25
C VAL A 203 -21.05 8.13 -4.73
N VAL A 204 -20.19 8.72 -5.58
CA VAL A 204 -20.17 8.48 -7.03
C VAL A 204 -19.89 7.01 -7.34
N TYR A 205 -18.93 6.40 -6.63
CA TYR A 205 -18.63 4.98 -6.79
C TYR A 205 -19.81 4.10 -6.39
N LEU A 206 -20.44 4.35 -5.23
CA LEU A 206 -21.59 3.59 -4.77
C LEU A 206 -22.74 3.62 -5.79
N ILE A 207 -23.02 4.79 -6.36
CA ILE A 207 -24.04 4.93 -7.42
C ILE A 207 -23.63 4.05 -8.62
N SER A 208 -22.39 4.16 -9.10
CA SER A 208 -21.94 3.37 -10.25
C SER A 208 -21.99 1.85 -10.02
N ALA A 209 -21.58 1.39 -8.84
CA ALA A 209 -21.57 -0.02 -8.48
C ALA A 209 -23.00 -0.56 -8.37
N VAL A 210 -23.92 0.18 -7.73
CA VAL A 210 -25.33 -0.21 -7.62
C VAL A 210 -26.02 -0.17 -8.98
N THR A 211 -25.78 0.84 -9.80
CA THR A 211 -26.34 0.94 -11.15
C THR A 211 -25.88 -0.22 -12.02
N MET A 212 -24.57 -0.51 -12.03
CA MET A 212 -24.03 -1.63 -12.81
C MET A 212 -24.55 -2.97 -12.31
N LEU A 213 -24.63 -3.18 -10.99
CA LEU A 213 -25.20 -4.38 -10.40
C LEU A 213 -26.66 -4.58 -10.82
N ALA A 214 -27.50 -3.56 -10.66
CA ALA A 214 -28.91 -3.65 -10.97
C ALA A 214 -29.11 -3.95 -12.46
N TRP A 215 -28.36 -3.29 -13.33
CA TRP A 215 -28.43 -3.51 -14.77
C TRP A 215 -27.96 -4.91 -15.19
N CYS A 216 -26.84 -5.38 -14.66
CA CYS A 216 -26.33 -6.71 -14.98
C CYS A 216 -27.27 -7.82 -14.48
N LEU A 217 -27.88 -7.64 -13.29
CA LEU A 217 -28.86 -8.57 -12.75
C LEU A 217 -30.16 -8.60 -13.56
N THR A 218 -30.64 -7.46 -14.07
CA THR A 218 -31.84 -7.46 -14.93
C THR A 218 -31.58 -8.16 -16.26
N LEU A 219 -30.40 -7.97 -16.87
CA LEU A 219 -29.99 -8.70 -18.06
C LEU A 219 -29.86 -10.21 -17.83
N ALA A 220 -29.40 -10.62 -16.64
CA ALA A 220 -29.21 -12.02 -16.28
C ALA A 220 -30.49 -12.74 -15.80
N GLY A 221 -31.66 -12.07 -15.81
CA GLY A 221 -32.92 -12.66 -15.35
C GLY A 221 -33.08 -12.74 -13.82
N GLY A 222 -32.33 -11.92 -13.07
CA GLY A 222 -32.41 -11.80 -11.62
C GLY A 222 -31.23 -12.42 -10.86
N ALA A 223 -31.19 -12.22 -9.54
CA ALA A 223 -30.08 -12.64 -8.69
C ALA A 223 -29.99 -14.17 -8.49
N GLY A 224 -31.12 -14.89 -8.52
CA GLY A 224 -31.19 -16.32 -8.20
C GLY A 224 -30.23 -17.17 -9.04
N PRO A 225 -30.31 -17.13 -10.39
CA PRO A 225 -29.40 -17.86 -11.26
C PRO A 225 -27.93 -17.43 -11.12
N VAL A 226 -27.67 -16.17 -10.77
CA VAL A 226 -26.31 -15.61 -10.64
C VAL A 226 -25.61 -16.13 -9.38
N VAL A 227 -26.31 -16.15 -8.23
CA VAL A 227 -25.70 -16.54 -6.93
C VAL A 227 -25.72 -18.04 -6.65
N ARG A 228 -26.40 -18.83 -7.49
CA ARG A 228 -26.55 -20.29 -7.34
C ARG A 228 -25.66 -21.10 -8.28
N GLN A 229 -24.77 -20.47 -9.03
CA GLN A 229 -23.87 -21.17 -9.94
C GLN A 229 -22.95 -22.12 -9.15
N PRO A 230 -22.88 -23.42 -9.52
CA PRO A 230 -22.05 -24.37 -8.83
C PRO A 230 -20.57 -24.17 -9.13
N SER A 231 -19.71 -24.66 -8.24
CA SER A 231 -18.27 -24.72 -8.46
C SER A 231 -17.96 -25.72 -9.57
N GLN A 232 -17.09 -25.36 -10.51
CA GLN A 232 -16.62 -26.22 -11.61
C GLN A 232 -15.47 -27.13 -11.19
N VAL A 233 -14.86 -26.86 -10.04
CA VAL A 233 -13.72 -27.61 -9.48
C VAL A 233 -14.13 -28.40 -8.24
N HIS A 234 -13.54 -29.58 -8.05
CA HIS A 234 -13.91 -30.49 -6.97
C HIS A 234 -12.68 -31.13 -6.29
N GLY A 235 -12.90 -31.78 -5.14
CA GLY A 235 -11.88 -32.55 -4.43
C GLY A 235 -10.67 -31.75 -3.98
N SER A 236 -9.47 -32.32 -4.16
CA SER A 236 -8.20 -31.72 -3.73
C SER A 236 -7.88 -30.42 -4.47
N GLU A 237 -8.21 -30.33 -5.76
CA GLU A 237 -7.98 -29.13 -6.55
C GLU A 237 -8.70 -27.92 -5.96
N LYS A 238 -10.00 -28.08 -5.68
CA LYS A 238 -10.81 -27.06 -5.02
C LYS A 238 -10.20 -26.61 -3.69
N ALA A 239 -9.81 -27.56 -2.84
CA ALA A 239 -9.22 -27.25 -1.53
C ALA A 239 -7.96 -26.38 -1.66
N TRP A 240 -7.07 -26.69 -2.61
CA TRP A 240 -5.87 -25.90 -2.85
C TRP A 240 -6.13 -24.56 -3.52
N LEU A 241 -7.16 -24.44 -4.36
CA LEU A 241 -7.61 -23.16 -4.90
C LEU A 241 -8.17 -22.25 -3.80
N MET A 242 -8.94 -22.78 -2.85
CA MET A 242 -9.39 -22.00 -1.70
C MET A 242 -8.22 -21.48 -0.86
N VAL A 243 -7.21 -22.31 -0.59
CA VAL A 243 -5.97 -21.88 0.10
C VAL A 243 -5.26 -20.78 -0.70
N ARG A 244 -5.11 -20.97 -2.02
CA ARG A 244 -4.50 -19.98 -2.92
C ARG A 244 -5.20 -18.64 -2.81
N PHE A 245 -6.53 -18.60 -2.96
CA PHE A 245 -7.26 -17.34 -3.00
C PHE A 245 -7.42 -16.68 -1.63
N LEU A 246 -7.40 -17.45 -0.53
CA LEU A 246 -7.35 -16.89 0.81
C LEU A 246 -6.05 -16.10 1.03
N PHE A 247 -4.91 -16.72 0.77
CA PHE A 247 -3.62 -16.06 0.97
C PHE A 247 -3.30 -15.04 -0.11
N LEU A 248 -3.82 -15.21 -1.33
CA LEU A 248 -3.75 -14.18 -2.36
C LEU A 248 -4.56 -12.95 -1.98
N ALA A 249 -5.74 -13.10 -1.37
CA ALA A 249 -6.52 -11.96 -0.88
C ALA A 249 -5.75 -11.19 0.21
N ALA A 250 -5.10 -11.91 1.13
CA ALA A 250 -4.20 -11.28 2.10
C ALA A 250 -3.00 -10.59 1.42
N GLY A 251 -2.37 -11.27 0.46
CA GLY A 251 -1.19 -10.81 -0.27
C GLY A 251 -1.44 -9.62 -1.19
N ASN A 252 -2.63 -9.52 -1.79
CA ASN A 252 -3.04 -8.38 -2.62
C ASN A 252 -2.97 -7.06 -1.84
N CYS A 253 -3.22 -7.14 -0.53
CA CYS A 253 -3.20 -6.02 0.39
C CYS A 253 -1.85 -5.90 1.14
N ALA A 254 -0.82 -6.65 0.73
CA ALA A 254 0.52 -6.61 1.31
C ALA A 254 1.13 -5.20 1.27
N THR A 255 0.87 -4.45 0.19
CA THR A 255 1.35 -3.07 0.06
C THR A 255 0.85 -2.22 1.22
N PHE A 256 -0.47 -2.22 1.46
CA PHE A 256 -1.09 -1.53 2.61
C PHE A 256 -0.52 -2.01 3.93
N ALA A 257 -0.37 -3.32 4.13
CA ALA A 257 0.19 -3.87 5.37
C ALA A 257 1.63 -3.40 5.63
N SER A 258 2.47 -3.40 4.59
CA SER A 258 3.86 -2.98 4.69
C SER A 258 3.98 -1.48 5.01
N ASN A 259 3.21 -0.63 4.32
CA ASN A 259 3.28 0.82 4.46
C ASN A 259 2.24 1.40 5.43
N ALA A 260 1.65 0.58 6.30
CA ALA A 260 0.57 0.95 7.21
C ALA A 260 0.87 2.23 8.04
N SER A 261 2.15 2.47 8.36
CA SER A 261 2.60 3.68 9.06
C SER A 261 2.27 4.98 8.32
N ASP A 262 2.25 4.99 6.97
CA ASP A 262 1.92 6.17 6.17
C ASP A 262 0.50 6.68 6.40
N PHE A 263 -0.44 5.75 6.64
CA PHE A 263 -1.84 6.07 6.91
C PHE A 263 -2.06 6.28 8.41
N GLN A 264 -1.45 5.43 9.25
CA GLN A 264 -1.67 5.48 10.69
C GLN A 264 -1.03 6.69 11.38
N ARG A 265 -0.03 7.34 10.77
CA ARG A 265 0.59 8.57 11.30
C ARG A 265 -0.36 9.75 11.48
N TYR A 266 -1.51 9.73 10.82
CA TYR A 266 -2.54 10.78 10.96
C TYR A 266 -3.46 10.57 12.16
N ALA A 267 -3.31 9.47 12.91
CA ALA A 267 -4.16 9.16 14.05
C ALA A 267 -4.07 10.23 15.15
N LYS A 268 -5.19 10.56 15.77
CA LYS A 268 -5.23 11.44 16.95
C LYS A 268 -4.80 10.68 18.22
N LYS A 269 -5.19 9.42 18.34
CA LYS A 269 -4.74 8.50 19.40
C LYS A 269 -4.21 7.20 18.77
N PRO A 270 -3.17 6.56 19.34
CA PRO A 270 -2.62 5.32 18.79
C PRO A 270 -3.63 4.18 18.61
N ASN A 271 -4.67 4.12 19.45
CA ASN A 271 -5.70 3.08 19.40
C ASN A 271 -6.85 3.38 18.44
N ASP A 272 -6.97 4.62 17.92
CA ASP A 272 -8.05 5.00 17.00
C ASP A 272 -7.99 4.20 15.68
N VAL A 273 -6.81 3.69 15.34
CA VAL A 273 -6.58 2.92 14.11
C VAL A 273 -7.22 1.52 14.17
N ILE A 274 -7.42 0.95 15.36
CA ILE A 274 -7.68 -0.50 15.53
C ILE A 274 -9.02 -0.90 14.91
N LEU A 275 -10.14 -0.34 15.38
CA LEU A 275 -11.47 -0.76 14.92
C LEU A 275 -11.67 -0.49 13.42
N GLY A 276 -11.22 0.69 12.96
CA GLY A 276 -11.33 1.07 11.55
C GLY A 276 -10.59 0.10 10.64
N ASN A 277 -9.42 -0.36 11.05
CA ASN A 277 -8.61 -1.27 10.23
C ASN A 277 -9.00 -2.75 10.42
N VAL A 278 -9.32 -3.22 11.62
CA VAL A 278 -9.67 -4.64 11.84
C VAL A 278 -11.07 -4.98 11.32
N LEU A 279 -12.03 -4.05 11.45
CA LEU A 279 -13.40 -4.27 10.99
C LEU A 279 -13.75 -3.45 9.75
N GLY A 280 -13.39 -2.16 9.72
CA GLY A 280 -13.77 -1.29 8.60
C GLY A 280 -13.17 -1.73 7.26
N PHE A 281 -11.91 -2.16 7.24
CA PHE A 281 -11.25 -2.66 6.02
C PHE A 281 -11.92 -3.93 5.48
N PRO A 282 -12.04 -5.06 6.21
CA PRO A 282 -12.66 -6.27 5.66
C PRO A 282 -14.12 -6.07 5.26
N LEU A 283 -14.89 -5.23 5.98
CA LEU A 283 -16.28 -4.94 5.65
C LEU A 283 -16.42 -4.09 4.38
N ALA A 284 -15.51 -3.14 4.18
CA ALA A 284 -15.48 -2.33 2.98
C ALA A 284 -15.15 -3.20 1.75
N ASP A 285 -14.10 -4.01 1.83
CA ASP A 285 -13.72 -4.93 0.75
C ASP A 285 -14.81 -5.97 0.46
N LEU A 286 -15.45 -6.53 1.50
CA LEU A 286 -16.58 -7.44 1.35
C LEU A 286 -17.72 -6.78 0.56
N THR A 287 -18.04 -5.53 0.86
CA THR A 287 -19.12 -4.82 0.16
C THR A 287 -18.80 -4.67 -1.33
N VAL A 288 -17.58 -4.21 -1.64
CA VAL A 288 -17.15 -4.01 -3.03
C VAL A 288 -17.07 -5.34 -3.79
N CYS A 289 -16.39 -6.34 -3.23
CA CYS A 289 -16.22 -7.63 -3.87
C CYS A 289 -17.52 -8.41 -3.98
N LEU A 290 -18.47 -8.29 -3.05
CA LEU A 290 -19.79 -8.91 -3.21
C LEU A 290 -20.45 -8.42 -4.50
N VAL A 291 -20.48 -7.11 -4.71
CA VAL A 291 -21.05 -6.53 -5.94
C VAL A 291 -20.28 -7.01 -7.17
N GLY A 292 -18.94 -6.99 -7.12
CA GLY A 292 -18.10 -7.36 -8.27
C GLY A 292 -18.22 -8.81 -8.65
N ASN A 293 -18.28 -9.68 -7.64
CA ASN A 293 -18.48 -11.10 -7.85
C ASN A 293 -19.86 -11.38 -8.47
N ILE A 294 -20.92 -10.71 -8.03
CA ILE A 294 -22.25 -10.88 -8.63
C ILE A 294 -22.28 -10.37 -10.07
N VAL A 295 -21.69 -9.19 -10.32
CA VAL A 295 -21.56 -8.63 -11.68
C VAL A 295 -20.79 -9.58 -12.60
N ALA A 296 -19.65 -10.10 -12.15
CA ALA A 296 -18.90 -11.09 -12.92
C ALA A 296 -19.72 -12.36 -13.16
N SER A 297 -20.33 -12.96 -12.14
CA SER A 297 -21.16 -14.16 -12.31
C SER A 297 -22.33 -13.95 -13.28
N SER A 298 -22.89 -12.73 -13.37
CA SER A 298 -23.97 -12.40 -14.31
C SER A 298 -23.54 -12.50 -15.77
N SER A 299 -22.26 -12.25 -16.08
CA SER A 299 -21.73 -12.30 -17.44
C SER A 299 -21.83 -13.69 -18.06
N VAL A 300 -21.77 -14.76 -17.24
CA VAL A 300 -21.97 -16.14 -17.72
C VAL A 300 -23.36 -16.32 -18.34
N LEU A 301 -24.38 -15.69 -17.77
CA LEU A 301 -25.76 -15.77 -18.25
C LEU A 301 -26.04 -14.80 -19.41
N VAL A 302 -25.37 -13.65 -19.42
CA VAL A 302 -25.58 -12.60 -20.43
C VAL A 302 -24.74 -12.87 -21.68
N LEU A 303 -23.46 -13.18 -21.53
CA LEU A 303 -22.47 -13.36 -22.60
C LEU A 303 -22.17 -14.82 -22.93
N GLY A 304 -22.51 -15.76 -22.05
CA GLY A 304 -22.17 -17.19 -22.20
C GLY A 304 -20.80 -17.57 -21.65
N GLU A 305 -19.99 -16.59 -21.23
CA GLU A 305 -18.68 -16.78 -20.63
C GLU A 305 -18.46 -15.81 -19.45
N LEU A 306 -17.55 -16.15 -18.55
CA LEU A 306 -17.21 -15.30 -17.41
C LEU A 306 -16.29 -14.15 -17.86
N GLU A 307 -16.82 -12.93 -17.86
CA GLU A 307 -16.04 -11.71 -17.99
C GLU A 307 -15.62 -11.20 -16.61
N TRP A 308 -14.33 -11.31 -16.31
CA TRP A 308 -13.76 -10.87 -15.03
C TRP A 308 -13.53 -9.36 -14.99
N ASN A 309 -13.38 -8.70 -16.14
CA ASN A 309 -13.18 -7.26 -16.18
C ASN A 309 -14.53 -6.52 -16.36
N PRO A 310 -15.10 -5.90 -15.31
CA PRO A 310 -16.33 -5.11 -15.39
C PRO A 310 -16.32 -4.02 -16.48
N LEU A 311 -15.18 -3.41 -16.79
CA LEU A 311 -15.13 -2.36 -17.82
C LEU A 311 -15.22 -2.97 -19.22
N THR A 312 -14.57 -4.11 -19.44
CA THR A 312 -14.76 -4.92 -20.65
C THR A 312 -16.20 -5.43 -20.75
N TYR A 313 -16.81 -5.80 -19.63
CA TYR A 313 -18.19 -6.25 -19.60
C TYR A 313 -19.16 -5.13 -20.03
N LEU A 314 -18.99 -3.90 -19.53
CA LEU A 314 -19.77 -2.74 -19.96
C LEU A 314 -19.63 -2.51 -21.48
N ASP A 315 -18.41 -2.55 -22.00
CA ASP A 315 -18.16 -2.35 -23.43
C ASP A 315 -18.78 -3.45 -24.30
N ARG A 316 -18.74 -4.70 -23.84
CA ARG A 316 -19.37 -5.84 -24.52
C ARG A 316 -20.90 -5.74 -24.53
N ILE A 317 -21.52 -5.32 -23.42
CA ILE A 317 -22.98 -5.07 -23.37
C ILE A 317 -23.36 -4.01 -24.41
N GLN A 318 -22.60 -2.91 -24.48
CA GLN A 318 -22.83 -1.86 -25.47
C GLN A 318 -22.63 -2.35 -26.91
N SER A 319 -21.55 -3.11 -27.16
CA SER A 319 -21.20 -3.60 -28.50
C SER A 319 -22.21 -4.59 -29.04
N ARG A 320 -22.77 -5.44 -28.16
CA ARG A 320 -23.81 -6.40 -28.52
C ARG A 320 -25.10 -5.71 -28.94
N ASP A 321 -25.55 -4.74 -28.14
CA ASP A 321 -26.81 -4.03 -28.34
C ASP A 321 -26.57 -2.51 -28.34
N TYR A 322 -26.11 -1.98 -29.48
CA TYR A 322 -25.63 -0.59 -29.62
C TYR A 322 -26.78 0.45 -29.71
N THR A 323 -27.67 0.45 -28.72
CA THR A 323 -28.84 1.33 -28.64
C THR A 323 -28.50 2.67 -27.95
N PRO A 324 -29.26 3.76 -28.20
CA PRO A 324 -29.06 5.02 -27.49
C PRO A 324 -29.12 4.91 -25.97
N ALA A 325 -29.99 4.03 -25.45
CA ALA A 325 -30.12 3.78 -24.02
C ALA A 325 -28.87 3.10 -23.43
N ASN A 326 -28.35 2.07 -24.08
CA ASN A 326 -27.14 1.38 -23.64
C ASN A 326 -25.92 2.30 -23.70
N ARG A 327 -25.79 3.10 -24.76
CA ARG A 327 -24.72 4.11 -24.90
C ARG A 327 -24.76 5.13 -23.77
N ALA A 328 -25.93 5.68 -23.46
CA ALA A 328 -26.08 6.61 -22.34
C ALA A 328 -25.74 5.95 -21.00
N GLY A 329 -26.25 4.73 -20.75
CA GLY A 329 -25.98 3.97 -19.54
C GLY A 329 -24.48 3.68 -19.34
N VAL A 330 -23.81 3.18 -20.38
CA VAL A 330 -22.36 2.93 -20.35
C VAL A 330 -21.59 4.22 -20.14
N PHE A 331 -21.92 5.31 -20.84
CA PHE A 331 -21.25 6.59 -20.66
C PHE A 331 -21.28 7.07 -19.21
N PHE A 332 -22.45 7.09 -18.57
CA PHE A 332 -22.59 7.57 -17.19
C PHE A 332 -21.90 6.65 -16.19
N VAL A 333 -22.06 5.33 -16.32
CA VAL A 333 -21.39 4.36 -15.43
C VAL A 333 -19.88 4.45 -15.57
N ALA A 334 -19.36 4.50 -16.81
CA ALA A 334 -17.94 4.62 -17.08
C ALA A 334 -17.37 5.96 -16.59
N PHE A 335 -18.11 7.06 -16.74
CA PHE A 335 -17.72 8.36 -16.18
C PHE A 335 -17.56 8.32 -14.66
N MET A 336 -18.52 7.70 -13.95
CA MET A 336 -18.45 7.56 -12.50
C MET A 336 -17.29 6.67 -12.05
N PHE A 337 -17.01 5.58 -12.78
CA PHE A 337 -15.82 4.76 -12.52
C PHE A 337 -14.52 5.48 -12.84
N ALA A 338 -14.45 6.26 -13.94
CA ALA A 338 -13.30 7.09 -14.28
C ALA A 338 -13.03 8.12 -13.17
N TYR A 339 -14.07 8.78 -12.66
CA TYR A 339 -13.97 9.68 -11.51
C TYR A 339 -13.38 8.96 -10.30
N SER A 340 -13.90 7.79 -9.93
CA SER A 340 -13.36 7.01 -8.80
C SER A 340 -11.89 6.61 -9.00
N ALA A 341 -11.55 6.08 -10.18
CA ALA A 341 -10.21 5.64 -10.54
C ALA A 341 -9.19 6.80 -10.49
N LEU A 342 -9.60 8.01 -10.88
CA LEU A 342 -8.74 9.19 -10.82
C LEU A 342 -8.32 9.49 -9.38
N PHE A 343 -9.26 9.49 -8.44
CA PHE A 343 -8.96 9.73 -7.03
C PHE A 343 -8.14 8.61 -6.41
N SER A 344 -8.42 7.35 -6.75
CA SER A 344 -7.57 6.22 -6.31
C SER A 344 -6.14 6.36 -6.81
N SER A 345 -5.94 6.72 -8.07
CA SER A 345 -4.60 6.94 -8.64
C SER A 345 -3.82 8.01 -7.87
N VAL A 346 -4.48 9.12 -7.53
CA VAL A 346 -3.84 10.22 -6.79
C VAL A 346 -3.56 9.83 -5.34
N PHE A 347 -4.58 9.39 -4.60
CA PHE A 347 -4.51 9.24 -3.15
C PHE A 347 -3.86 7.95 -2.67
N GLU A 348 -4.15 6.83 -3.32
CA GLU A 348 -3.70 5.52 -2.86
C GLU A 348 -2.31 5.18 -3.40
N ASN A 349 -1.94 5.73 -4.55
CA ASN A 349 -0.72 5.34 -5.25
C ASN A 349 0.26 6.49 -5.51
N SER A 350 -0.20 7.64 -6.05
CA SER A 350 0.69 8.75 -6.37
C SER A 350 1.28 9.43 -5.13
N ILE A 351 0.45 9.80 -4.15
CA ILE A 351 0.93 10.43 -2.90
C ILE A 351 1.88 9.50 -2.14
N PRO A 352 1.55 8.22 -1.91
CA PRO A 352 2.45 7.34 -1.20
C PRO A 352 3.76 7.07 -1.97
N ALA A 353 3.71 6.89 -3.29
CA ALA A 353 4.93 6.84 -4.11
C ALA A 353 5.76 8.12 -3.98
N GLY A 354 5.10 9.28 -3.97
CA GLY A 354 5.75 10.57 -3.74
C GLY A 354 6.48 10.65 -2.40
N ASN A 355 5.87 10.15 -1.33
CA ASN A 355 6.53 10.06 -0.01
C ASN A 355 7.75 9.15 -0.05
N ASP A 356 7.67 7.99 -0.72
CA ASP A 356 8.80 7.06 -0.79
C ASP A 356 9.95 7.62 -1.63
N TYR A 357 9.66 8.22 -2.79
CA TYR A 357 10.67 8.86 -3.62
C TYR A 357 11.35 10.03 -2.90
N ALA A 358 10.56 10.84 -2.16
CA ALA A 358 11.10 11.90 -1.32
C ALA A 358 11.96 11.34 -0.18
N ALA A 359 11.63 10.18 0.39
CA ALA A 359 12.44 9.56 1.44
C ALA A 359 13.73 8.89 0.93
N LEU A 360 13.75 8.43 -0.33
CA LEU A 360 14.93 7.87 -1.00
C LEU A 360 15.94 8.96 -1.37
N PHE A 361 15.45 10.10 -1.86
CA PHE A 361 16.28 11.20 -2.33
C PHE A 361 15.84 12.55 -1.72
N PRO A 362 15.92 12.71 -0.38
CA PRO A 362 15.31 13.83 0.34
C PRO A 362 15.84 15.20 -0.06
N LYS A 363 17.08 15.28 -0.53
CA LYS A 363 17.68 16.51 -1.04
C LYS A 363 17.14 16.94 -2.42
N TYR A 364 16.72 15.99 -3.24
CA TYR A 364 16.44 16.21 -4.67
C TYR A 364 14.97 16.12 -5.02
N ILE A 365 14.18 15.37 -4.26
CA ILE A 365 12.79 15.04 -4.58
C ILE A 365 11.88 15.50 -3.44
N SER A 366 10.98 16.44 -3.73
CA SER A 366 9.81 16.70 -2.88
C SER A 366 8.70 15.68 -3.18
N ILE A 367 7.72 15.55 -2.28
CA ILE A 367 6.55 14.67 -2.49
C ILE A 367 5.88 14.97 -3.84
N LYS A 368 5.70 16.26 -4.18
CA LYS A 368 5.06 16.68 -5.43
C LYS A 368 5.85 16.22 -6.65
N THR A 369 7.17 16.40 -6.65
CA THR A 369 8.04 15.92 -7.73
C THR A 369 7.97 14.39 -7.84
N GLY A 370 7.97 13.68 -6.70
CA GLY A 370 7.81 12.23 -6.64
C GLY A 370 6.50 11.73 -7.26
N MET A 371 5.38 12.44 -7.07
CA MET A 371 4.09 12.12 -7.70
C MET A 371 4.17 12.17 -9.23
N TYR A 372 4.86 13.15 -9.83
CA TYR A 372 5.03 13.21 -11.29
C TYR A 372 6.01 12.13 -11.81
N ILE A 373 7.06 11.83 -11.05
CA ILE A 373 7.97 10.71 -11.37
C ILE A 373 7.18 9.40 -11.40
N CYS A 374 6.30 9.17 -10.43
CA CYS A 374 5.38 8.04 -10.39
C CYS A 374 4.57 7.95 -11.69
N GLN A 375 3.90 9.04 -12.12
CA GLN A 375 3.11 9.04 -13.36
C GLN A 375 3.91 8.67 -14.61
N VAL A 376 5.13 9.17 -14.73
CA VAL A 376 5.96 8.90 -15.91
C VAL A 376 6.40 7.44 -15.91
N ILE A 377 6.93 6.95 -14.78
CA ILE A 377 7.38 5.56 -14.67
C ILE A 377 6.20 4.59 -14.82
N SER A 378 5.01 4.92 -14.31
CA SER A 378 3.80 4.12 -14.48
C SER A 378 3.42 3.89 -15.95
N VAL A 379 3.73 4.81 -16.86
CA VAL A 379 3.54 4.59 -18.31
C VAL A 379 4.65 3.70 -18.87
N LEU A 380 5.91 3.98 -18.49
CA LEU A 380 7.09 3.28 -19.03
C LEU A 380 7.12 1.78 -18.71
N ILE A 381 6.48 1.34 -17.63
CA ILE A 381 6.35 -0.09 -17.29
C ILE A 381 5.30 -0.83 -18.14
N ASN A 382 4.59 -0.14 -19.04
CA ASN A 382 3.57 -0.70 -19.92
C ASN A 382 2.48 -1.51 -19.17
N PRO A 383 1.74 -0.89 -18.24
CA PRO A 383 0.87 -1.59 -17.30
C PRO A 383 -0.28 -2.35 -17.95
N TRP A 384 -0.64 -2.02 -19.20
CA TRP A 384 -1.69 -2.73 -19.95
C TRP A 384 -1.37 -4.20 -20.21
N TYR A 385 -0.11 -4.63 -20.16
CA TYR A 385 0.23 -6.06 -20.22
C TYR A 385 -0.06 -6.81 -18.92
N LEU A 386 -0.11 -6.11 -17.77
CA LEU A 386 -0.41 -6.73 -16.48
C LEU A 386 -1.89 -7.14 -16.36
N LEU A 387 -2.78 -6.42 -17.06
CA LEU A 387 -4.22 -6.71 -17.08
C LEU A 387 -4.64 -7.55 -18.30
N GLY A 388 -3.69 -8.07 -19.09
CA GLY A 388 -4.02 -8.83 -20.31
C GLY A 388 -4.86 -10.08 -20.05
N SER A 389 -4.73 -10.69 -18.86
CA SER A 389 -5.62 -11.75 -18.39
C SER A 389 -5.67 -11.82 -16.86
N ALA A 390 -6.71 -12.45 -16.31
CA ALA A 390 -6.82 -12.74 -14.88
C ALA A 390 -5.60 -13.52 -14.34
N SER A 391 -5.07 -14.47 -15.12
CA SER A 391 -3.90 -15.27 -14.73
C SER A 391 -2.63 -14.41 -14.62
N VAL A 392 -2.35 -13.56 -15.60
CA VAL A 392 -1.19 -12.64 -15.56
C VAL A 392 -1.29 -11.69 -14.37
N PHE A 393 -2.48 -11.14 -14.13
CA PHE A 393 -2.74 -10.26 -12.99
C PHE A 393 -2.47 -10.97 -11.66
N ILE A 394 -3.03 -12.16 -11.46
CA ILE A 394 -2.82 -12.97 -10.25
C ILE A 394 -1.34 -13.34 -10.08
N ASN A 395 -0.66 -13.73 -11.16
CA ASN A 395 0.74 -14.10 -11.10
C ASN A 395 1.59 -12.90 -10.67
N PHE A 396 1.33 -11.71 -11.21
CA PHE A 396 1.99 -10.49 -10.78
C PHE A 396 1.80 -10.22 -9.28
N LEU A 397 0.55 -10.29 -8.78
CA LEU A 397 0.25 -10.11 -7.36
C LEU A 397 0.98 -11.12 -6.47
N ALA A 398 0.95 -12.39 -6.86
CA ALA A 398 1.57 -13.49 -6.12
C ALA A 398 3.11 -13.39 -6.11
N SER A 399 3.71 -12.89 -7.19
CA SER A 399 5.14 -12.69 -7.35
C SER A 399 5.70 -11.68 -6.37
N TYR A 400 5.02 -10.54 -6.25
CA TYR A 400 5.59 -9.42 -5.52
C TYR A 400 5.39 -9.51 -4.00
N GLN A 401 4.30 -10.13 -3.53
CA GLN A 401 4.03 -10.31 -2.10
C GLN A 401 5.17 -11.02 -1.34
N VAL A 402 6.03 -11.79 -2.04
CA VAL A 402 7.21 -12.47 -1.47
C VAL A 402 8.18 -11.48 -0.84
N PHE A 403 8.38 -10.31 -1.47
CA PHE A 403 9.31 -9.29 -0.99
C PHE A 403 8.70 -8.48 0.16
N LEU A 404 7.43 -8.08 0.04
CA LEU A 404 6.78 -7.28 1.08
C LEU A 404 6.52 -8.04 2.36
N SER A 405 6.14 -9.32 2.28
CA SER A 405 5.90 -10.12 3.48
C SER A 405 7.18 -10.22 4.32
N ALA A 406 8.33 -10.42 3.67
CA ALA A 406 9.63 -10.45 4.31
C ALA A 406 10.03 -9.10 4.95
N ILE A 407 9.75 -7.98 4.28
CA ILE A 407 9.96 -6.65 4.88
C ILE A 407 9.06 -6.47 6.11
N THR A 408 7.78 -6.79 5.98
CA THR A 408 6.76 -6.63 7.04
C THR A 408 7.12 -7.46 8.26
N GLY A 409 7.57 -8.70 8.09
CA GLY A 409 8.00 -9.54 9.22
C GLY A 409 9.20 -8.98 9.98
N VAL A 410 10.19 -8.41 9.28
CA VAL A 410 11.31 -7.70 9.93
C VAL A 410 10.83 -6.47 10.72
N LEU A 411 9.97 -5.65 10.13
CA LEU A 411 9.44 -4.43 10.79
C LEU A 411 8.62 -4.77 12.04
N MET A 412 7.74 -5.76 11.95
CA MET A 412 6.96 -6.23 13.08
C MET A 412 7.84 -6.77 14.20
N CYS A 413 8.84 -7.60 13.88
CA CYS A 413 9.78 -8.11 14.87
C CYS A 413 10.56 -6.96 15.54
N ASN A 414 11.03 -6.00 14.74
CA ASN A 414 11.76 -4.84 15.24
C ASN A 414 10.93 -4.06 16.26
N TYR A 415 9.69 -3.70 15.93
CA TYR A 415 8.86 -2.87 16.81
C TYR A 415 8.40 -3.62 18.08
N TRP A 416 7.82 -4.81 17.91
CA TRP A 416 7.14 -5.51 19.00
C TRP A 416 8.08 -6.32 19.90
N VAL A 417 9.15 -6.89 19.34
CA VAL A 417 10.03 -7.82 20.07
C VAL A 417 11.36 -7.20 20.45
N ILE A 418 12.01 -6.51 19.50
CA ILE A 418 13.34 -5.92 19.72
C ILE A 418 13.23 -4.59 20.46
N SER A 419 12.60 -3.60 19.86
CA SER A 419 12.40 -2.25 20.40
C SER A 419 11.35 -2.17 21.50
N ARG A 420 10.42 -3.14 21.54
CA ARG A 420 9.32 -3.20 22.51
C ARG A 420 8.57 -1.88 22.65
N GLY A 421 8.22 -1.32 21.50
CA GLY A 421 7.49 -0.06 21.38
C GLY A 421 8.34 1.20 21.45
N TYR A 422 9.65 1.12 21.69
CA TYR A 422 10.50 2.31 21.82
C TYR A 422 11.35 2.62 20.59
N TYR A 423 11.10 3.78 19.98
CA TYR A 423 11.95 4.41 18.98
C TYR A 423 12.53 5.74 19.50
N LYS A 424 13.85 5.88 19.42
CA LYS A 424 14.55 7.16 19.56
C LYS A 424 14.51 7.93 18.24
N ILE A 425 13.57 8.86 18.09
CA ILE A 425 13.25 9.45 16.79
C ILE A 425 14.40 10.24 16.17
N ASP A 426 15.13 11.03 16.95
CA ASP A 426 16.23 11.87 16.44
C ASP A 426 17.32 11.05 15.72
N ASP A 427 17.60 9.84 16.23
CA ASP A 427 18.61 8.95 15.65
C ASP A 427 18.19 8.37 14.28
N LEU A 428 16.93 8.51 13.85
CA LEU A 428 16.43 8.07 12.53
C LEU A 428 16.67 9.09 11.41
N PHE A 429 17.10 10.31 11.76
CA PHE A 429 17.33 11.42 10.83
C PHE A 429 18.80 11.84 10.74
N THR A 430 19.71 11.11 11.38
CA THR A 430 21.13 11.43 11.41
C THR A 430 22.02 10.25 11.01
N ALA A 431 23.16 10.54 10.38
CA ALA A 431 24.19 9.57 10.00
C ALA A 431 25.31 9.45 11.04
N ARG A 432 25.07 9.94 12.27
CA ARG A 432 25.97 9.80 13.42
C ARG A 432 26.34 8.34 13.67
N ARG A 433 27.64 8.08 13.87
CA ARG A 433 28.19 6.73 14.05
C ARG A 433 27.81 6.10 15.40
N ASP A 434 27.56 6.94 16.39
CA ASP A 434 27.08 6.63 17.74
C ASP A 434 25.54 6.51 17.80
N GLY A 435 24.83 6.78 16.69
CA GLY A 435 23.38 6.69 16.62
C GLY A 435 22.86 5.25 16.72
N SER A 436 21.70 5.10 17.36
CA SER A 436 21.08 3.81 17.68
C SER A 436 20.81 2.91 16.45
N TYR A 437 20.58 3.53 15.28
CA TYR A 437 20.24 2.86 14.02
C TYR A 437 21.36 2.92 12.97
N TYR A 438 22.58 3.29 13.38
CA TYR A 438 23.73 3.31 12.49
C TYR A 438 24.25 1.89 12.18
N PHE A 439 24.11 0.94 13.10
CA PHE A 439 24.53 -0.47 12.89
C PHE A 439 25.92 -0.59 12.23
N THR A 440 26.05 -1.36 11.15
CA THR A 440 27.29 -1.53 10.39
C THR A 440 27.31 -0.56 9.22
N LYS A 441 27.92 0.61 9.39
CA LYS A 441 28.03 1.67 8.35
C LYS A 441 26.67 2.18 7.81
N GLY A 442 25.63 2.16 8.63
CA GLY A 442 24.24 2.53 8.31
C GLY A 442 23.35 1.38 7.85
N TRP A 443 23.85 0.14 7.85
CA TRP A 443 23.14 -1.05 7.38
C TRP A 443 23.00 -2.08 8.50
N ASN A 444 21.77 -2.55 8.75
CA ASN A 444 21.51 -3.67 9.63
C ASN A 444 21.57 -4.99 8.86
N ILE A 445 22.75 -5.60 8.79
CA ILE A 445 22.98 -6.86 8.07
C ILE A 445 22.02 -7.98 8.52
N ARG A 446 21.60 -7.97 9.80
CA ARG A 446 20.63 -8.94 10.34
C ARG A 446 19.27 -8.87 9.64
N ALA A 447 18.82 -7.66 9.31
CA ALA A 447 17.57 -7.45 8.58
C ALA A 447 17.66 -8.02 7.15
N TYR A 448 18.80 -7.85 6.50
CA TYR A 448 19.05 -8.39 5.16
C TYR A 448 19.19 -9.91 5.15
N ILE A 449 19.85 -10.51 6.15
CA ILE A 449 19.90 -11.97 6.31
C ILE A 449 18.47 -12.52 6.46
N ALA A 450 17.67 -11.94 7.35
CA ALA A 450 16.29 -12.33 7.55
C ALA A 450 15.44 -12.19 6.27
N TYR A 451 15.62 -11.09 5.55
CA TYR A 451 14.93 -10.82 4.29
C TYR A 451 15.28 -11.86 3.21
N VAL A 452 16.56 -12.14 2.98
CA VAL A 452 17.02 -13.09 1.95
C VAL A 452 16.58 -14.52 2.30
N LEU A 453 16.73 -14.94 3.56
CA LEU A 453 16.32 -16.29 4.00
C LEU A 453 14.80 -16.48 3.97
N ALA A 454 14.01 -15.41 4.08
CA ALA A 454 12.56 -15.46 3.92
C ALA A 454 12.10 -15.56 2.47
N ILE A 455 12.89 -15.03 1.52
CA ILE A 455 12.60 -15.13 0.08
C ILE A 455 12.94 -16.53 -0.45
N ALA A 456 14.04 -17.13 0.04
CA ALA A 456 14.57 -18.37 -0.50
C ALA A 456 13.55 -19.53 -0.64
N PRO A 457 12.68 -19.82 0.36
CA PRO A 457 11.67 -20.88 0.24
C PRO A 457 10.63 -20.62 -0.86
N ASN A 458 10.34 -19.34 -1.12
CA ASN A 458 9.34 -18.91 -2.10
C ASN A 458 9.92 -18.78 -3.51
N PHE A 459 11.25 -18.75 -3.66
CA PHE A 459 11.90 -18.43 -4.91
C PHE A 459 11.62 -19.47 -6.02
N ALA A 460 11.61 -20.75 -5.68
CA ALA A 460 11.25 -21.80 -6.64
C ALA A 460 9.79 -21.66 -7.13
N GLY A 461 8.86 -21.36 -6.22
CA GLY A 461 7.47 -21.08 -6.56
C GLY A 461 7.30 -19.82 -7.43
N PHE A 462 8.07 -18.77 -7.13
CA PHE A 462 8.14 -17.56 -7.94
C PHE A 462 8.60 -17.85 -9.37
N LEU A 463 9.65 -18.66 -9.56
CA LEU A 463 10.08 -19.10 -10.90
C LEU A 463 8.98 -19.90 -11.61
N GLY A 464 8.23 -20.72 -10.85
CA GLY A 464 7.04 -21.40 -11.33
C GLY A 464 5.99 -20.45 -11.92
N ASN A 465 5.72 -19.40 -11.17
CA ASN A 465 4.77 -18.34 -11.52
C ASN A 465 5.21 -17.54 -12.77
N MET A 466 6.52 -17.49 -13.04
CA MET A 466 7.12 -16.87 -14.22
C MET A 466 7.22 -17.82 -15.44
N GLY A 467 6.63 -19.02 -15.35
CA GLY A 467 6.52 -19.96 -16.46
C GLY A 467 7.51 -21.14 -16.44
N VAL A 468 8.36 -21.25 -15.42
CA VAL A 468 9.22 -22.43 -15.26
C VAL A 468 8.38 -23.60 -14.74
N ARG A 469 8.57 -24.82 -15.25
CA ARG A 469 7.84 -25.98 -14.72
C ARG A 469 8.30 -26.30 -13.30
N MET A 470 7.36 -26.34 -12.36
CA MET A 470 7.61 -26.67 -10.95
C MET A 470 6.82 -27.89 -10.51
N PRO A 471 7.37 -28.72 -9.60
CA PRO A 471 6.62 -29.79 -8.97
C PRO A 471 5.39 -29.26 -8.23
N MET A 472 4.31 -30.03 -8.20
CA MET A 472 3.03 -29.69 -7.55
C MET A 472 3.21 -29.22 -6.10
N GLY A 473 4.13 -29.85 -5.35
CA GLY A 473 4.43 -29.47 -3.97
C GLY A 473 5.00 -28.05 -3.84
N VAL A 474 5.87 -27.64 -4.77
CA VAL A 474 6.46 -26.30 -4.81
C VAL A 474 5.39 -25.26 -5.16
N THR A 475 4.55 -25.55 -6.15
CA THR A 475 3.42 -24.68 -6.54
C THR A 475 2.45 -24.48 -5.37
N ARG A 476 2.12 -25.55 -4.65
CA ARG A 476 1.23 -25.49 -3.47
C ARG A 476 1.86 -24.76 -2.28
N ALA A 477 3.15 -24.97 -2.03
CA ALA A 477 3.89 -24.21 -1.02
C ALA A 477 3.89 -22.70 -1.33
N TYR A 478 3.96 -22.34 -2.61
CA TYR A 478 3.94 -20.95 -3.04
C TYR A 478 2.60 -20.23 -2.78
N TYR A 479 1.49 -20.97 -2.68
CA TYR A 479 0.22 -20.38 -2.24
C TYR A 479 0.30 -19.82 -0.81
N LEU A 480 1.24 -20.32 0.00
CA LEU A 480 1.53 -19.87 1.35
C LEU A 480 2.67 -18.84 1.38
N ALA A 481 3.06 -18.25 0.25
CA ALA A 481 4.25 -17.41 0.18
C ALA A 481 4.22 -16.20 1.13
N TYR A 482 3.04 -15.59 1.30
CA TYR A 482 2.88 -14.46 2.22
C TYR A 482 3.17 -14.82 3.68
N PRO A 483 2.46 -15.78 4.32
CA PRO A 483 2.76 -16.16 5.70
C PRO A 483 4.16 -16.75 5.86
N ILE A 484 4.68 -17.51 4.88
CA ILE A 484 6.05 -18.03 4.92
C ILE A 484 7.05 -16.89 5.01
N GLY A 485 6.97 -15.90 4.10
CA GLY A 485 7.91 -14.78 4.10
C GLY A 485 7.84 -13.94 5.37
N LEU A 486 6.63 -13.70 5.88
CA LEU A 486 6.43 -12.95 7.12
C LEU A 486 6.99 -13.67 8.34
N ILE A 487 6.65 -14.96 8.52
CA ILE A 487 7.06 -15.73 9.71
C ILE A 487 8.57 -15.99 9.69
N VAL A 488 9.13 -16.40 8.54
CA VAL A 488 10.55 -16.70 8.44
C VAL A 488 11.39 -15.45 8.68
N SER A 489 11.05 -14.31 8.06
CA SER A 489 11.78 -13.06 8.28
C SER A 489 11.69 -12.57 9.73
N PHE A 490 10.51 -12.67 10.36
CA PHE A 490 10.31 -12.33 11.75
C PHE A 490 11.20 -13.18 12.68
N VAL A 491 11.16 -14.50 12.53
CA VAL A 491 11.90 -15.44 13.39
C VAL A 491 13.40 -15.33 13.18
N VAL A 492 13.87 -15.29 11.93
CA VAL A 492 15.30 -15.16 11.64
C VAL A 492 15.83 -13.82 12.16
N PHE A 493 15.11 -12.71 11.95
CA PHE A 493 15.53 -11.41 12.47
C PHE A 493 15.60 -11.42 14.01
N TRP A 494 14.63 -12.05 14.67
CA TRP A 494 14.64 -12.21 16.12
C TRP A 494 15.89 -12.97 16.59
N ILE A 495 16.16 -14.16 16.04
CA ILE A 495 17.31 -14.99 16.38
C ILE A 495 18.62 -14.25 16.15
N CYS A 496 18.77 -13.57 15.02
CA CYS A 496 19.97 -12.79 14.72
C CYS A 496 20.23 -11.66 15.73
N ASN A 497 19.18 -11.07 16.30
CA ASN A 497 19.32 -10.04 17.35
C ASN A 497 19.58 -10.62 18.74
N LEU A 498 19.28 -11.91 18.99
CA LEU A 498 19.68 -12.59 20.23
C LEU A 498 21.19 -12.84 20.30
N VAL A 499 21.84 -13.12 19.16
CA VAL A 499 23.28 -13.37 19.08
C VAL A 499 24.09 -12.13 19.46
N LYS A 500 23.71 -10.96 18.94
CA LYS A 500 24.32 -9.67 19.28
C LYS A 500 23.23 -8.63 19.52
N ARG A 501 22.93 -8.36 20.79
CA ARG A 501 21.86 -7.43 21.16
C ARG A 501 22.16 -6.01 20.67
N PRO A 502 21.30 -5.39 19.85
CA PRO A 502 21.44 -3.98 19.48
C PRO A 502 21.11 -3.07 20.66
N MET A 503 21.57 -1.81 20.61
CA MET A 503 21.33 -0.81 21.66
C MET A 503 19.85 -0.60 21.96
N ILE A 504 19.00 -0.72 20.94
CA ILE A 504 17.54 -0.55 21.03
C ILE A 504 16.81 -1.77 21.61
N MET A 505 17.50 -2.87 21.93
CA MET A 505 16.88 -4.06 22.51
C MET A 505 16.68 -3.88 24.02
N LEU A 506 15.61 -3.19 24.39
CA LEU A 506 15.31 -2.84 25.78
C LEU A 506 14.65 -4.00 26.56
N SER A 507 14.76 -3.95 27.89
CA SER A 507 14.02 -4.81 28.80
C SER A 507 12.68 -4.18 29.17
N GLY A 508 11.57 -4.89 28.97
CA GLY A 508 10.21 -4.37 29.24
C GLY A 508 9.61 -3.59 28.06
N TRP A 509 8.34 -3.17 28.19
CA TRP A 509 7.63 -2.40 27.17
C TRP A 509 7.83 -0.89 27.42
N HIS A 510 8.21 -0.14 26.38
CA HIS A 510 8.65 1.27 26.47
C HIS A 510 7.98 2.17 25.42
N GLU A 511 6.76 1.81 24.98
CA GLU A 511 5.99 2.65 24.07
C GLU A 511 5.51 3.94 24.78
N PRO A 512 5.79 5.13 24.24
CA PRO A 512 5.29 6.38 24.81
C PRO A 512 3.77 6.46 24.64
N LYS A 513 3.09 7.02 25.66
CA LYS A 513 1.64 7.23 25.61
C LYS A 513 1.24 8.16 24.46
N ASN A 514 1.99 9.26 24.28
CA ASN A 514 1.88 10.20 23.16
C ASN A 514 3.27 10.73 22.81
N TYR A 515 3.65 10.71 21.53
CA TYR A 515 4.87 11.34 21.05
C TYR A 515 4.59 12.74 20.50
N PHE A 516 5.31 13.75 20.99
CA PHE A 516 5.29 15.11 20.47
C PHE A 516 6.60 15.42 19.75
N ARG A 517 6.53 16.29 18.75
CA ARG A 517 7.77 16.84 18.19
C ARG A 517 8.45 17.66 19.28
N PRO A 518 9.79 17.73 19.35
CA PRO A 518 10.48 18.51 20.37
C PRO A 518 9.97 19.95 20.46
N GLU A 519 9.69 20.60 19.32
CA GLU A 519 9.17 21.98 19.26
C GLU A 519 7.71 22.13 19.71
N GLU A 520 6.92 21.04 19.70
CA GLU A 520 5.51 21.02 20.10
C GLU A 520 5.31 20.32 21.46
N ASP A 521 6.38 19.92 22.14
CA ASP A 521 6.31 19.21 23.41
C ASP A 521 5.92 20.18 24.55
N PRO A 522 4.73 20.02 25.16
CA PRO A 522 4.26 20.93 26.20
C PRO A 522 5.16 20.93 27.44
N GLU A 523 5.75 19.79 27.80
CA GLU A 523 6.61 19.68 28.98
C GLU A 523 7.99 20.29 28.72
N LEU A 524 8.55 20.08 27.53
CA LEU A 524 9.83 20.69 27.15
C LEU A 524 9.70 22.21 27.07
N ASN A 525 8.64 22.70 26.44
CA ASN A 525 8.38 24.14 26.34
C ASN A 525 8.10 24.76 27.72
N ALA A 526 7.32 24.11 28.60
CA ALA A 526 7.13 24.59 29.97
C ALA A 526 8.45 24.69 30.75
N ARG A 527 9.34 23.69 30.61
CA ARG A 527 10.67 23.70 31.24
C ARG A 527 11.58 24.78 30.67
N LEU A 528 11.55 25.02 29.36
CA LEU A 528 12.32 26.08 28.70
C LEU A 528 11.80 27.48 29.08
N ASP A 529 10.50 27.61 29.30
CA ASP A 529 9.83 28.85 29.70
C ASP A 529 9.91 29.10 31.23
N GLY A 530 10.57 28.22 31.99
CA GLY A 530 10.75 28.36 33.44
C GLY A 530 9.47 28.15 34.26
N VAL A 531 8.44 27.55 33.67
CA VAL A 531 7.18 27.20 34.33
C VAL A 531 7.29 25.75 34.83
N GLU A 532 7.10 25.51 36.13
CA GLU A 532 7.05 24.13 36.64
C GLU A 532 5.91 23.38 35.91
N PRO A 533 6.21 22.26 35.22
CA PRO A 533 5.17 21.50 34.56
C PRO A 533 4.21 20.96 35.63
N GLU A 534 2.91 21.16 35.44
CA GLU A 534 1.90 20.48 36.26
C GLU A 534 2.22 18.99 36.26
N ARG A 535 2.50 18.43 37.45
CA ARG A 535 2.74 16.99 37.63
C ARG A 535 1.48 16.23 37.22
N ASN A 536 1.41 15.83 35.96
CA ASN A 536 0.66 14.65 35.56
C ASN A 536 1.57 13.45 35.79
N ASP A 537 1.10 12.47 36.56
CA ASP A 537 1.79 11.22 36.94
C ASP A 537 2.18 10.30 35.76
N ASP A 538 2.21 10.82 34.53
CA ASP A 538 2.12 10.07 33.28
C ASP A 538 3.40 10.04 32.43
N SER A 539 4.47 10.75 32.81
CA SER A 539 5.70 10.93 31.99
C SER A 539 7.04 10.53 32.64
N SER A 540 7.03 9.89 33.81
CA SER A 540 8.27 9.63 34.61
C SER A 540 9.27 8.60 34.04
N GLY A 541 9.00 7.95 32.90
CA GLY A 541 9.84 6.85 32.39
C GLY A 541 11.05 7.22 31.53
N ILE A 542 11.04 8.39 30.88
CA ILE A 542 12.02 8.69 29.81
C ILE A 542 13.34 9.27 30.35
N ALA A 543 13.29 10.04 31.45
CA ALA A 543 14.46 10.72 32.00
C ALA A 543 15.41 9.78 32.78
N GLU A 544 14.89 8.79 33.51
CA GLU A 544 15.72 7.89 34.32
C GLU A 544 16.57 6.91 33.48
N VAL A 545 16.11 6.54 32.28
CA VAL A 545 16.81 5.56 31.42
C VAL A 545 18.04 6.18 30.75
N ILE A 546 18.00 7.47 30.43
CA ILE A 546 19.13 8.19 29.83
C ILE A 546 20.25 8.38 30.85
N GLN A 547 19.92 8.64 32.12
CA GLN A 547 20.91 8.87 33.18
C GLN A 547 21.57 7.57 33.67
N LYS A 548 20.85 6.45 33.73
CA LYS A 548 21.42 5.16 34.16
C LYS A 548 22.36 4.50 33.14
N ASN A 549 22.19 4.77 31.85
CA ASN A 549 23.02 4.17 30.80
C ASN A 549 24.25 5.03 30.42
N GLY A 550 24.27 6.33 30.73
CA GLY A 550 25.43 7.20 30.54
C GLY A 550 26.56 6.97 31.56
N ASN A 551 26.25 6.47 32.75
CA ASN A 551 27.20 6.36 33.86
C ASN A 551 28.00 5.05 33.94
N LYS A 552 27.91 4.16 32.94
CA LYS A 552 28.66 2.89 32.91
C LYS A 552 29.82 2.84 31.91
N GLY A 553 30.21 3.97 31.33
CA GLY A 553 31.33 4.06 30.38
C GLY A 553 32.34 5.13 30.77
N GLY A 554 33.13 4.89 31.82
CA GLY A 554 34.20 5.81 32.21
C GLY A 554 34.85 5.44 33.52
N ASN A 555 35.81 4.50 33.48
CA ASN A 555 36.94 4.44 34.40
C ASN A 555 37.97 3.44 33.88
N SER A 556 38.87 3.94 33.02
CA SER A 556 40.19 3.34 32.83
C SER A 556 41.20 4.39 33.25
N ASN A 557 41.60 4.35 34.52
CA ASN A 557 42.71 5.13 35.03
C ASN A 557 44.00 4.62 34.39
N ILE A 558 44.67 5.50 33.66
CA ILE A 558 46.09 5.40 33.33
C ILE A 558 46.81 6.08 34.50
N GLU A 559 47.51 5.30 35.32
CA GLU A 559 48.56 5.80 36.19
C GLU A 559 49.87 5.08 35.83
N GLU A 560 50.78 5.84 35.24
CA GLU A 560 52.22 5.58 35.27
C GLU A 560 52.71 5.67 36.73
N LYS A 561 53.43 4.64 37.22
CA LYS A 561 54.77 4.81 37.82
C LYS A 561 55.39 3.48 38.30
N SER A 562 56.65 3.34 37.89
CA SER A 562 57.82 2.74 38.57
C SER A 562 57.92 1.23 38.83
N LEU A 563 59.05 0.72 38.30
CA LEU A 563 59.78 -0.55 38.48
C LEU A 563 59.34 -1.76 37.66
#